data_AF-W2LIC4-F1
#
_entry.id   AF-W2LIC4-F1
#
_cell.length_a   1.000
_cell.length_b   1.000
_cell.length_c   1.000
_cell.angle_alpha   90.00
_cell.angle_beta   90.00
_cell.angle_gamma   90.00
#
_symmetry.space_group_name_H-M   'P 1'
#
loop_
_entity.id
_entity.type
_entity.pdbx_description
1 polymer ?
#
loop_
_entity_poly.entity_id
_entity_poly.type
_entity_poly.pdbx_seq_one_letter_code
_entity_poly.pdbx_strand_id
1 'polypeptide(L)'
;MNEFESQVDGVRRVLMELLDNEEDLRLLYLTKIYENPDLLSDLYSFDSEEAEVLIENYLQDIFSTRTTAELLQHWITNTESLVTLKFDSKRNYLLKAQLIFSLLSVNIAVGTLVSGMFGMNLASGVDTADYWFWSVVVAIVAFFVISMGGGVLFFKHKGVMLI
;
A
#
# COMPACT_ATOMS: atom_id res chain seq x y z
N MET A 1 -8.07 17.59 5.73
CA MET A 1 -6.74 18.23 5.67
C MET A 1 -6.80 19.76 5.83
N ASN A 2 -7.88 20.43 5.41
CA ASN A 2 -7.79 21.87 5.11
C ASN A 2 -7.90 22.87 6.27
N GLU A 3 -8.60 22.57 7.36
CA GLU A 3 -8.85 23.58 8.39
C GLU A 3 -7.66 23.76 9.33
N PHE A 4 -7.07 22.66 9.80
CA PHE A 4 -5.90 22.68 10.67
C PHE A 4 -4.66 23.25 9.97
N GLU A 5 -4.39 22.83 8.72
CA GLU A 5 -3.27 23.40 7.95
C GLU A 5 -3.46 24.89 7.69
N SER A 6 -4.68 25.33 7.36
CA SER A 6 -4.99 26.75 7.18
C SER A 6 -4.81 27.54 8.47
N GLN A 7 -5.15 26.97 9.62
CA GLN A 7 -4.94 27.62 10.93
C GLN A 7 -3.44 27.70 11.26
N VAL A 8 -2.68 26.63 11.07
CA VAL A 8 -1.23 26.61 11.31
C VAL A 8 -0.50 27.60 10.39
N ASP A 9 -0.85 27.63 9.11
CA ASP A 9 -0.29 28.60 8.16
C ASP A 9 -0.70 30.04 8.51
N GLY A 10 -1.91 30.25 9.02
CA GLY A 10 -2.38 31.54 9.53
C GLY A 10 -1.57 32.02 10.74
N VAL A 11 -1.41 31.17 11.75
CA VAL A 11 -0.60 31.46 12.95
C VAL A 11 0.84 31.76 12.55
N ARG A 12 1.44 30.92 11.69
CA ARG A 12 2.80 31.12 11.18
C ARG A 12 2.94 32.49 10.48
N ARG A 13 1.96 32.87 9.67
CA ARG A 13 1.99 34.14 8.94
C ARG A 13 1.92 35.35 9.89
N VAL A 14 1.06 35.29 10.90
CA VAL A 14 0.96 36.36 11.92
C VAL A 14 2.25 36.46 12.73
N LEU A 15 2.86 35.34 13.09
CA LEU A 15 4.14 35.34 13.81
C LEU A 15 5.29 35.92 12.96
N MET A 16 5.33 35.64 11.66
CA MET A 16 6.29 36.30 10.76
C MET A 16 6.03 37.80 10.63
N GLU A 17 4.77 38.21 10.51
CA GLU A 17 4.39 39.63 10.42
C GLU A 17 4.76 40.40 11.69
N LEU A 18 4.59 39.78 12.87
CA LEU A 18 5.06 40.34 14.14
C LEU A 18 6.59 40.45 14.19
N LEU A 19 7.31 39.43 13.71
CA LEU A 19 8.78 39.44 13.66
C LEU A 19 9.32 40.55 12.76
N ASP A 20 8.64 40.83 11.65
CA ASP A 20 9.02 41.89 10.70
C ASP A 20 8.77 43.31 11.23
N ASN A 21 7.95 43.47 12.28
CA ASN A 21 7.63 44.77 12.87
C ASN A 21 8.24 44.94 14.27
N GLU A 22 9.35 45.67 14.33
CA GLU A 22 10.07 45.95 15.57
C GLU A 22 9.23 46.72 16.61
N GLU A 23 8.29 47.57 16.19
CA GLU A 23 7.38 48.28 17.09
C GLU A 23 6.41 47.30 17.77
N ASP A 24 5.86 46.35 17.01
CA ASP A 24 4.95 45.32 17.54
C ASP A 24 5.68 44.39 18.51
N LEU A 25 6.93 44.02 18.21
CA LEU A 25 7.78 43.24 19.12
C LEU A 25 8.00 43.96 20.45
N ARG A 26 8.27 45.26 20.42
CA ARG A 26 8.46 46.08 21.62
C ARG A 26 7.18 46.21 22.45
N LEU A 27 6.03 46.29 21.80
CA LEU A 27 4.71 46.31 22.45
C LEU A 27 4.36 45.01 23.20
N LEU A 28 5.02 43.88 22.88
CA LEU A 28 4.84 42.62 23.61
C LEU A 28 5.36 42.68 25.06
N TYR A 29 6.23 43.65 25.40
CA TYR A 29 6.77 43.84 26.75
C TYR A 29 5.78 44.54 27.69
N LEU A 30 4.56 43.99 27.79
CA LEU A 30 3.45 44.52 28.58
C LEU A 30 3.81 44.75 30.04
N THR A 31 4.64 43.88 30.64
CA THR A 31 5.11 44.05 32.02
C THR A 31 6.02 45.27 32.18
N LYS A 32 6.98 45.47 31.27
CA LYS A 32 7.87 46.66 31.32
C LYS A 32 7.07 47.95 31.10
N ILE A 33 6.12 47.92 30.17
CA ILE A 33 5.21 49.04 29.88
C ILE A 33 4.31 49.35 31.08
N TYR A 34 3.83 48.33 31.78
CA TYR A 34 3.03 48.51 32.99
C TYR A 34 3.83 49.14 34.13
N GLU A 35 5.10 48.74 34.29
CA GLU A 35 5.99 49.29 35.32
C GLU A 35 6.41 50.74 35.03
N ASN A 36 6.63 51.09 33.76
CA ASN A 36 7.00 52.44 33.34
C ASN A 36 6.16 52.89 32.12
N PRO A 37 5.02 53.57 32.35
CA PRO A 37 4.11 53.98 31.27
C PRO A 37 4.72 54.95 30.25
N ASP A 38 5.75 55.71 30.65
CA ASP A 38 6.47 56.64 29.76
C ASP A 38 7.18 55.90 28.61
N LEU A 39 7.46 54.60 28.75
CA LEU A 39 8.06 53.77 27.70
C LEU A 39 7.16 53.62 26.46
N LEU A 40 5.84 53.84 26.57
CA LEU A 40 4.95 53.88 25.40
C LEU A 40 5.23 55.04 24.46
N SER A 41 5.80 56.13 24.99
CA SER A 41 6.18 57.30 24.18
C SER A 41 7.57 57.17 23.55
N ASP A 42 8.39 56.24 24.04
CA ASP A 42 9.73 55.95 23.55
C ASP A 42 10.03 54.44 23.54
N LEU A 43 9.34 53.71 22.65
CA LEU A 43 9.46 52.25 22.52
C LEU A 43 10.88 51.80 22.13
N TYR A 44 11.69 52.69 21.55
CA TYR A 44 13.06 52.40 21.13
C TYR A 44 14.08 52.45 22.28
N SER A 45 13.64 52.76 23.50
CA SER A 45 14.50 52.90 24.68
C SER A 45 14.96 51.58 25.33
N PHE A 46 14.37 50.43 24.98
CA PHE A 46 14.70 49.12 25.56
C PHE A 46 14.73 48.01 24.51
N ASP A 47 15.49 46.94 24.70
CA ASP A 47 15.65 45.89 23.68
C ASP A 47 14.46 44.92 23.57
N SER A 48 14.14 44.51 22.34
CA SER A 48 13.12 43.49 21.99
C SER A 48 13.70 42.12 21.62
N GLU A 49 15.02 41.95 21.64
CA GLU A 49 15.74 40.72 21.25
C GLU A 49 15.17 39.44 21.91
N GLU A 50 14.78 39.48 23.19
CA GLU A 50 14.25 38.30 23.87
C GLU A 50 12.89 37.86 23.31
N ALA A 51 12.00 38.80 22.96
CA ALA A 51 10.72 38.48 22.33
C ALA A 51 10.92 37.97 20.88
N GLU A 52 11.86 38.58 20.15
CA GLU A 52 12.25 38.17 18.81
C GLU A 52 12.75 36.71 18.80
N VAL A 53 13.75 36.38 19.62
CA VAL A 53 14.33 35.04 19.72
C VAL A 53 13.29 34.00 20.12
N LEU A 54 12.35 34.33 21.02
CA LEU A 54 11.26 33.42 21.38
C LEU A 54 10.36 33.14 20.17
N ILE A 55 9.95 34.17 19.44
CA ILE A 55 9.08 34.02 18.26
C ILE A 55 9.79 33.25 17.15
N GLU A 56 11.07 33.53 16.89
CA GLU A 56 11.90 32.78 15.94
C GLU A 56 11.97 31.30 16.29
N ASN A 57 12.19 30.97 17.57
CA ASN A 57 12.24 29.59 18.03
C ASN A 57 10.92 28.86 17.77
N TYR A 58 9.78 29.49 18.11
CA TYR A 58 8.46 28.92 17.82
C TYR A 58 8.20 28.77 16.32
N LEU A 59 8.59 29.76 15.50
CA LEU A 59 8.48 29.66 14.04
C LEU A 59 9.29 28.47 13.51
N GLN A 60 10.53 28.30 13.98
CA GLN A 60 11.39 27.19 13.60
C GLN A 60 10.76 25.84 13.98
N ASP A 61 10.20 25.72 15.18
CA ASP A 61 9.52 24.51 15.64
C ASP A 61 8.27 24.19 14.80
N ILE A 62 7.48 25.21 14.44
CA ILE A 62 6.32 25.06 13.54
C ILE A 62 6.77 24.54 12.17
N PHE A 63 7.84 25.11 11.59
CA PHE A 63 8.37 24.65 10.30
C PHE A 63 8.93 23.23 10.36
N SER A 64 9.67 22.90 11.40
CA SER A 64 10.25 21.57 11.62
C SER A 64 9.15 20.51 11.76
N THR A 65 8.12 20.82 12.55
CA THR A 65 6.98 19.94 12.77
C THR A 65 6.19 19.74 11.49
N ARG A 66 5.92 20.81 10.72
CA ARG A 66 5.23 20.75 9.42
C ARG A 66 5.99 19.87 8.43
N THR A 67 7.30 20.07 8.31
CA THR A 67 8.17 19.27 7.42
C THR A 67 8.16 17.80 7.83
N THR A 68 8.25 17.51 9.13
CA THR A 68 8.21 16.14 9.65
C THR A 68 6.86 15.49 9.36
N ALA A 69 5.75 16.23 9.52
CA ALA A 69 4.42 15.75 9.20
C ALA A 69 4.25 15.45 7.70
N GLU A 70 4.74 16.32 6.82
CA GLU A 70 4.75 16.10 5.36
C GLU A 70 5.54 14.83 5.00
N LEU A 71 6.73 14.64 5.59
CA LEU A 71 7.52 13.43 5.40
C LEU A 71 6.75 12.18 5.86
N LEU A 72 6.16 12.20 7.05
CA LEU A 72 5.38 11.07 7.57
C LEU A 72 4.19 10.73 6.67
N GLN A 73 3.51 11.73 6.10
CA GLN A 73 2.44 11.50 5.11
C GLN A 73 2.98 10.80 3.84
N HIS A 74 4.14 11.20 3.35
CA HIS A 74 4.80 10.51 2.24
C HIS A 74 5.17 9.08 2.60
N TRP A 75 5.69 8.83 3.80
CA TRP A 75 6.00 7.48 4.30
C TRP A 75 4.76 6.59 4.40
N ILE A 76 3.63 7.14 4.87
CA ILE A 76 2.34 6.43 4.94
C ILE A 76 1.89 6.05 3.53
N THR A 77 1.88 7.01 2.59
CA THR A 77 1.43 6.78 1.21
C THR A 77 2.31 5.73 0.51
N ASN A 78 3.63 5.80 0.70
CA ASN A 78 4.54 4.81 0.15
C ASN A 78 4.30 3.42 0.76
N THR A 79 4.08 3.35 2.07
CA THR A 79 3.78 2.09 2.77
C THR A 79 2.45 1.49 2.32
N GLU A 80 1.41 2.31 2.12
CA GLU A 80 0.11 1.89 1.59
C GLU A 80 0.26 1.26 0.20
N SER A 81 1.04 1.89 -0.67
CA SER A 81 1.36 1.34 -2.00
C SER A 81 2.08 -0.01 -1.89
N LEU A 82 3.07 -0.13 -1.00
CA LEU A 82 3.78 -1.39 -0.77
C LEU A 82 2.86 -2.49 -0.22
N VAL A 83 1.95 -2.16 0.69
CA VAL A 83 0.97 -3.12 1.24
C VAL A 83 0.02 -3.56 0.13
N THR A 84 -0.45 -2.63 -0.69
CA THR A 84 -1.32 -2.92 -1.84
C THR A 84 -0.64 -3.86 -2.83
N LEU A 85 0.61 -3.57 -3.21
CA LEU A 85 1.40 -4.45 -4.07
C LEU A 85 1.59 -5.85 -3.48
N LYS A 86 1.82 -5.94 -2.16
CA LYS A 86 1.90 -7.25 -1.46
C LYS A 86 0.57 -7.99 -1.49
N PHE A 87 -0.54 -7.29 -1.27
CA PHE A 87 -1.87 -7.91 -1.31
C PHE A 87 -2.20 -8.43 -2.72
N ASP A 88 -1.90 -7.64 -3.76
CA ASP A 88 -2.05 -8.06 -5.15
C ASP A 88 -1.18 -9.28 -5.48
N SER A 89 0.06 -9.31 -5.00
CA SER A 89 0.95 -10.47 -5.15
C SER A 89 0.36 -11.72 -4.48
N LYS A 90 -0.21 -11.60 -3.27
CA LYS A 90 -0.87 -12.73 -2.59
C LYS A 90 -2.13 -13.19 -3.31
N ARG A 91 -2.94 -12.27 -3.82
CA ARG A 91 -4.10 -12.60 -4.65
C ARG A 91 -3.67 -13.36 -5.92
N ASN A 92 -2.63 -12.89 -6.59
CA ASN A 92 -2.09 -13.57 -7.77
C ASN A 92 -1.54 -14.97 -7.44
N TYR A 93 -0.88 -15.13 -6.29
CA TYR A 93 -0.44 -16.43 -5.80
C TYR A 93 -1.63 -17.39 -5.58
N LEU A 94 -2.70 -16.92 -4.93
CA LEU A 94 -3.89 -17.73 -4.69
C LEU A 94 -4.62 -18.10 -5.99
N LEU A 95 -4.74 -17.17 -6.93
CA LEU A 95 -5.33 -17.44 -8.25
C LEU A 95 -4.53 -18.52 -8.99
N LYS A 96 -3.19 -18.44 -8.96
CA LYS A 96 -2.31 -19.47 -9.54
C LYS A 96 -2.53 -20.84 -8.88
N ALA A 97 -2.62 -20.89 -7.56
CA ALA A 97 -2.90 -22.14 -6.85
C ALA A 97 -4.28 -22.72 -7.24
N GLN A 98 -5.31 -21.87 -7.30
CA GLN A 98 -6.66 -22.27 -7.71
C GLN A 98 -6.69 -22.83 -9.14
N LEU A 99 -5.95 -22.23 -10.07
CA LEU A 99 -5.84 -22.72 -11.44
C LEU A 99 -5.23 -24.13 -11.50
N ILE A 100 -4.18 -24.41 -10.72
CA ILE A 100 -3.57 -25.75 -10.65
C ILE A 100 -4.57 -26.76 -10.11
N PHE A 101 -5.29 -26.44 -9.02
CA PHE A 101 -6.32 -27.32 -8.48
C PHE A 101 -7.47 -27.55 -9.45
N SER A 102 -7.91 -26.51 -10.16
CA SER A 102 -8.95 -26.64 -11.19
C SER A 102 -8.52 -27.57 -12.32
N LEU A 103 -7.28 -27.44 -12.81
CA LEU A 103 -6.73 -28.33 -13.83
C LEU A 103 -6.66 -29.79 -13.34
N LEU A 104 -6.26 -30.00 -12.08
CA LEU A 104 -6.28 -31.32 -11.45
C LEU A 104 -7.71 -31.88 -11.37
N SER A 105 -8.68 -31.09 -10.93
CA SER A 105 -10.09 -31.52 -10.83
C SER A 105 -10.68 -31.92 -12.18
N VAL A 106 -10.40 -31.17 -13.25
CA VAL A 106 -10.85 -31.52 -14.60
C VAL A 106 -10.28 -32.88 -15.03
N ASN A 107 -8.99 -33.10 -14.79
CA ASN A 107 -8.36 -34.37 -15.14
C ASN A 107 -8.94 -35.55 -14.35
N ILE A 108 -9.21 -35.37 -13.05
CA ILE A 108 -9.90 -36.38 -12.23
C ILE A 108 -11.29 -36.67 -12.79
N ALA A 109 -12.07 -35.63 -13.13
CA ALA A 109 -13.42 -35.80 -13.67
C ALA A 109 -13.43 -36.61 -14.98
N VAL A 110 -12.47 -36.36 -15.88
CA VAL A 110 -12.29 -37.15 -17.11
C VAL A 110 -11.94 -38.60 -16.79
N GLY A 111 -11.00 -38.83 -15.87
CA GLY A 111 -10.64 -40.19 -15.43
C GLY A 111 -11.83 -40.94 -14.80
N THR A 112 -12.62 -40.27 -13.98
CA THR A 112 -13.85 -40.82 -13.40
C THR A 112 -14.90 -41.12 -14.46
N LEU A 113 -15.09 -40.26 -15.47
CA LEU A 113 -16.01 -40.52 -16.57
C LEU A 113 -15.62 -41.76 -17.37
N VAL A 114 -14.34 -41.88 -17.73
CA VAL A 114 -13.83 -43.04 -18.48
C VAL A 114 -13.94 -44.31 -17.64
N SER A 115 -13.54 -44.26 -16.38
CA SER A 115 -13.71 -45.37 -15.43
C SER A 115 -15.18 -45.77 -15.27
N GLY A 116 -16.09 -44.79 -15.21
CA GLY A 116 -17.53 -45.03 -15.16
C GLY A 116 -18.06 -45.72 -16.41
N MET A 117 -17.69 -45.26 -17.61
CA MET A 117 -18.12 -45.87 -18.87
C MET A 117 -17.70 -47.33 -19.00
N PHE A 118 -16.46 -47.66 -18.63
CA PHE A 118 -15.94 -49.04 -18.70
C PHE A 118 -16.26 -49.89 -17.47
N GLY A 119 -16.62 -49.28 -16.34
CA GLY A 119 -17.07 -49.96 -15.13
C GLY A 119 -18.55 -50.37 -15.17
N MET A 120 -19.30 -49.93 -16.18
CA MET A 120 -20.68 -50.35 -16.40
C MET A 120 -20.74 -51.78 -16.94
N ASN A 121 -21.71 -52.56 -16.47
CA ASN A 121 -21.96 -53.94 -16.90
C ASN A 121 -22.64 -54.01 -18.28
N LEU A 122 -22.04 -53.35 -19.27
CA LEU A 122 -22.45 -53.36 -20.67
C LEU A 122 -21.43 -54.18 -21.47
N ALA A 123 -21.92 -55.14 -22.26
CA ALA A 123 -21.09 -55.91 -23.18
C ALA A 123 -20.56 -54.99 -24.28
N SER A 124 -19.38 -54.42 -24.06
CA SER A 124 -18.77 -53.43 -24.93
C SER A 124 -18.04 -54.04 -26.13
N GLY A 125 -17.79 -55.36 -26.13
CA GLY A 125 -17.10 -56.09 -27.20
C GLY A 125 -15.58 -55.84 -27.24
N VAL A 126 -15.10 -54.80 -26.55
CA VAL A 126 -13.68 -54.46 -26.36
C VAL A 126 -13.03 -55.21 -25.18
N ASP A 127 -13.82 -55.87 -24.36
CA ASP A 127 -13.42 -56.72 -23.23
C ASP A 127 -12.74 -58.03 -23.64
N THR A 128 -12.91 -58.44 -24.90
CA THR A 128 -12.34 -59.67 -25.47
C THR A 128 -10.93 -59.53 -26.02
N ALA A 129 -10.41 -58.30 -26.13
CA ALA A 129 -9.08 -58.03 -26.66
C ALA A 129 -8.00 -58.15 -25.57
N ASP A 130 -6.92 -58.89 -25.83
CA ASP A 130 -5.79 -58.94 -24.91
C ASP A 130 -5.24 -57.52 -24.63
N TYR A 131 -4.98 -57.21 -23.36
CA TYR A 131 -4.45 -55.92 -22.87
C TYR A 131 -5.37 -54.69 -22.93
N TRP A 132 -6.67 -54.82 -23.22
CA TRP A 132 -7.59 -53.67 -23.30
C TRP A 132 -7.58 -52.75 -22.06
N PHE A 133 -7.58 -53.34 -20.86
CA PHE A 133 -7.56 -52.61 -19.59
C PHE A 133 -6.30 -51.75 -19.45
N TRP A 134 -5.14 -52.34 -19.77
CA TRP A 134 -3.85 -51.63 -19.72
C TRP A 134 -3.78 -50.50 -20.74
N SER A 135 -4.36 -50.69 -21.93
CA SER A 135 -4.45 -49.63 -22.95
C SER A 135 -5.23 -48.41 -22.44
N VAL A 136 -6.38 -48.63 -21.79
CA VAL A 136 -7.20 -47.56 -21.22
C VAL A 136 -6.48 -46.85 -20.07
N VAL A 137 -5.83 -47.60 -19.17
CA VAL A 137 -5.05 -47.02 -18.07
C VAL A 137 -3.91 -46.15 -18.60
N VAL A 138 -3.14 -46.64 -19.57
CA VAL A 138 -2.05 -45.88 -20.20
C VAL A 138 -2.59 -44.64 -20.91
N ALA A 139 -3.72 -44.74 -21.61
CA ALA A 139 -4.35 -43.60 -22.28
C ALA A 139 -4.78 -42.50 -21.30
N ILE A 140 -5.37 -42.87 -20.15
CA ILE A 140 -5.77 -41.92 -19.10
C ILE A 140 -4.54 -41.25 -18.48
N VAL A 141 -3.49 -42.01 -18.17
CA VAL A 141 -2.26 -41.47 -17.60
C VAL A 141 -1.56 -40.55 -18.60
N ALA A 142 -1.47 -40.94 -19.87
CA ALA A 142 -0.90 -40.12 -20.94
C ALA A 142 -1.70 -38.82 -21.12
N PHE A 143 -3.03 -38.89 -21.13
CA PHE A 143 -3.90 -37.71 -21.18
C PHE A 143 -3.65 -36.78 -19.99
N PHE A 144 -3.54 -37.33 -18.78
CA PHE A 144 -3.26 -36.55 -17.58
C PHE A 144 -1.92 -35.80 -17.69
N VAL A 145 -0.86 -36.48 -18.13
CA VAL A 145 0.48 -35.88 -18.28
C VAL A 145 0.49 -34.81 -19.36
N ILE A 146 -0.16 -35.05 -20.51
CA ILE A 146 -0.23 -34.09 -21.62
C ILE A 146 -1.07 -32.88 -21.22
N SER A 147 -2.23 -33.09 -20.59
CA SER A 147 -3.13 -32.03 -20.13
C SER A 147 -2.46 -31.17 -19.06
N MET A 148 -1.80 -31.79 -18.08
CA MET A 148 -1.10 -31.08 -17.02
C MET A 148 0.13 -30.33 -17.56
N GLY A 149 0.96 -31.00 -18.37
CA GLY A 149 2.15 -30.41 -18.98
C GLY A 149 1.81 -29.29 -19.96
N GLY A 150 0.83 -29.51 -20.83
CA GLY A 150 0.33 -28.53 -21.79
C GLY A 150 -0.31 -27.33 -21.11
N GLY A 151 -1.13 -27.56 -20.07
CA GLY A 151 -1.71 -26.49 -19.26
C GLY A 151 -0.63 -25.62 -18.62
N VAL A 152 0.32 -26.23 -17.90
CA VAL A 152 1.43 -25.52 -17.25
C VAL A 152 2.28 -24.74 -18.26
N LEU A 153 2.60 -25.33 -19.42
CA LEU A 153 3.37 -24.65 -20.47
C LEU A 153 2.61 -23.47 -21.08
N PHE A 154 1.32 -23.63 -21.37
CA PHE A 154 0.48 -22.57 -21.89
C PHE A 154 0.38 -21.38 -20.92
N PHE A 155 0.17 -21.66 -19.63
CA PHE A 155 0.13 -20.62 -18.60
C PHE A 155 1.49 -19.95 -18.35
N LYS A 156 2.58 -20.68 -18.53
CA LYS A 156 3.95 -20.13 -18.49
C LYS A 156 4.22 -19.22 -19.68
N HIS A 157 3.81 -19.61 -20.89
CA HIS A 157 4.02 -18.81 -22.11
C HIS A 157 3.18 -17.53 -22.12
N LYS A 158 2.00 -17.55 -21.50
CA LYS A 158 1.10 -16.38 -21.39
C LYS A 158 1.50 -15.39 -20.28
N GLY A 159 2.64 -15.57 -19.63
CA GLY A 159 3.16 -14.65 -18.60
C GLY A 159 2.46 -14.72 -17.24
N VAL A 160 1.51 -15.65 -17.05
CA VAL A 160 0.79 -15.84 -15.77
C VAL A 160 1.65 -16.58 -14.73
N MET A 161 2.70 -17.28 -15.19
CA MET A 161 3.77 -17.81 -14.34
C MET A 161 5.10 -17.12 -14.63
N LEU A 162 5.22 -15.86 -14.21
CA LEU A 162 6.54 -15.32 -13.91
C LEU A 162 7.00 -15.93 -12.58
N ILE A 163 8.00 -16.81 -12.68
CA ILE A 163 8.90 -17.15 -11.57
C ILE A 163 9.76 -15.91 -11.30
#